data_AF-A0AAD6YCG8-F1
#
_entry.id   AF-A0AAD6YCG8-F1
#
_cell.length_a   1.000
_cell.length_b   1.000
_cell.length_c   1.000
_cell.angle_alpha   90.00
_cell.angle_beta   90.00
_cell.angle_gamma   90.00
#
_symmetry.space_group_name_H-M   'P 1'
#
loop_
_entity.id
_entity.type
_entity.pdbx_description
1 polymer ?
#
loop_
_entity_poly.entity_id
_entity_poly.type
_entity_poly.pdbx_seq_one_letter_code
_entity_poly.pdbx_strand_id
1 'polypeptide(L)'
;MGVLLSVIDQNFFPPKATWTTADVPDLSSRVTLVTGANSGLGFETAKVLLRHNAKVYVACRSISKGEAARATLKNETGKEAILLPLGLSSLDSIKQAAAEFRRQESELHVLFNNAGVMACPNALLTHEGYDLQFVEDVASAGPSLSSYTYHL
;
A
#
# COMPACT_ATOMS: atom_id res chain seq x y z
N MET A 1 -38.09 -13.65 -6.12
CA MET A 1 -37.72 -12.76 -7.25
C MET A 1 -36.94 -11.52 -6.81
N GLY A 2 -37.05 -11.02 -5.57
CA GLY A 2 -36.32 -9.83 -5.10
C GLY A 2 -34.83 -10.01 -4.81
N VAL A 3 -34.39 -11.18 -4.34
CA VAL A 3 -32.98 -11.44 -3.97
C VAL A 3 -32.07 -11.52 -5.20
N LEU A 4 -32.54 -12.11 -6.30
CA LEU A 4 -31.75 -12.22 -7.53
C LEU A 4 -31.56 -10.86 -8.20
N LEU A 5 -32.61 -10.03 -8.22
CA LEU A 5 -32.54 -8.65 -8.72
C LEU A 5 -31.67 -7.76 -7.81
N SER A 6 -31.74 -7.91 -6.47
CA SER A 6 -30.90 -7.13 -5.56
C SER A 6 -29.42 -7.47 -5.67
N VAL A 7 -29.08 -8.75 -5.94
CA VAL A 7 -27.69 -9.18 -6.15
C VAL A 7 -27.14 -8.65 -7.47
N ILE A 8 -27.96 -8.61 -8.53
CA ILE A 8 -27.56 -8.01 -9.82
C ILE A 8 -27.39 -6.49 -9.66
N ASP A 9 -28.33 -5.81 -9.00
CA ASP A 9 -28.28 -4.37 -8.80
C ASP A 9 -27.09 -3.95 -7.92
N GLN A 10 -26.82 -4.63 -6.81
CA GLN A 10 -25.69 -4.32 -5.92
C GLN A 10 -24.32 -4.59 -6.55
N ASN A 11 -24.18 -5.62 -7.38
CA ASN A 11 -22.89 -5.98 -7.98
C ASN A 11 -22.52 -5.10 -9.18
N PHE A 12 -23.50 -4.58 -9.91
CA PHE A 12 -23.25 -3.76 -11.10
C PHE A 12 -23.52 -2.26 -10.89
N PHE A 13 -24.40 -1.90 -9.96
CA PHE A 13 -24.76 -0.53 -9.63
C PHE A 13 -24.73 -0.34 -8.11
N PRO A 14 -23.53 -0.39 -7.49
CA PRO A 14 -23.41 -0.16 -6.07
C PRO A 14 -24.00 1.22 -5.72
N PRO A 15 -24.74 1.33 -4.61
CA PRO A 15 -25.29 2.60 -4.16
C PRO A 15 -24.15 3.60 -3.94
N LYS A 16 -24.45 4.90 -4.10
CA LYS A 16 -23.47 5.95 -3.86
C LYS A 16 -22.84 5.78 -2.47
N ALA A 17 -21.52 5.83 -2.42
CA ALA A 17 -20.78 5.77 -1.16
C ALA A 17 -21.23 6.91 -0.24
N THR A 18 -21.61 6.55 0.99
CA THR A 18 -22.00 7.52 2.04
C THR A 18 -20.79 8.21 2.66
N TRP A 19 -19.59 7.64 2.47
CA TRP A 19 -18.33 8.19 2.94
C TRP A 19 -17.36 8.34 1.77
N THR A 20 -16.68 9.47 1.69
CA THR A 20 -15.82 9.87 0.59
C THR A 20 -14.45 10.32 1.11
N THR A 21 -13.53 10.62 0.19
CA THR A 21 -12.21 11.15 0.56
C THR A 21 -12.30 12.50 1.28
N ALA A 22 -13.38 13.26 1.12
CA ALA A 22 -13.62 14.51 1.85
C ALA A 22 -13.93 14.28 3.35
N ASP A 23 -14.39 13.09 3.70
CA ASP A 23 -14.78 12.70 5.06
C ASP A 23 -13.60 12.11 5.85
N VAL A 24 -12.41 12.04 5.26
CA VAL A 24 -11.18 11.65 5.96
C VAL A 24 -10.83 12.75 6.97
N PRO A 25 -10.60 12.41 8.26
CA PRO A 25 -10.26 13.40 9.27
C PRO A 25 -8.84 13.95 9.06
N ASP A 26 -8.43 14.91 9.89
CA ASP A 26 -7.02 15.31 9.93
C ASP A 26 -6.14 14.16 10.47
N LEU A 27 -5.02 13.91 9.80
CA LEU A 27 -4.08 12.84 10.08
C LEU A 27 -2.68 13.36 10.41
N SER A 28 -2.54 14.64 10.80
CA SER A 28 -1.25 15.30 11.08
C SER A 28 -0.33 14.52 12.05
N SER A 29 -0.89 13.75 12.98
CA SER A 29 -0.14 12.94 13.95
C SER A 29 0.04 11.47 13.54
N ARG A 30 -0.33 11.09 12.31
CA ARG A 30 -0.33 9.71 11.84
C ARG A 30 0.78 9.45 10.84
N VAL A 31 1.54 8.41 11.12
CA VAL A 31 2.55 7.82 10.24
C VAL A 31 1.91 6.64 9.52
N THR A 32 1.94 6.68 8.19
CA THR A 32 1.27 5.71 7.33
C THR A 32 2.24 5.13 6.32
N LEU A 33 2.07 3.84 6.00
CA LEU A 33 2.87 3.15 5.00
C LEU A 33 1.92 2.51 3.99
N VAL A 34 2.13 2.79 2.70
CA VAL A 34 1.31 2.25 1.62
C VAL A 34 2.18 1.43 0.69
N THR A 35 1.92 0.12 0.61
CA THR A 35 2.64 -0.78 -0.31
C THR A 35 2.09 -0.64 -1.73
N GLY A 36 2.98 -0.68 -2.73
CA GLY A 36 2.59 -0.51 -4.13
C GLY A 36 2.09 0.90 -4.47
N ALA A 37 2.47 1.91 -3.67
CA ALA A 37 1.99 3.28 -3.79
C ALA A 37 2.55 4.06 -5.00
N ASN A 38 3.36 3.43 -5.84
CA ASN A 38 3.89 4.03 -7.05
C ASN A 38 2.87 4.04 -8.22
N SER A 39 1.69 3.43 -8.07
CA SER A 39 0.66 3.37 -9.12
C SER A 39 -0.71 2.97 -8.58
N GLY A 40 -1.75 3.14 -9.40
CA GLY A 40 -3.10 2.61 -9.13
C GLY A 40 -3.72 3.13 -7.83
N LEU A 41 -4.45 2.25 -7.14
CA LEU A 41 -5.13 2.61 -5.89
C LEU A 41 -4.17 2.97 -4.76
N GLY A 42 -2.97 2.38 -4.71
CA GLY A 42 -1.95 2.75 -3.73
C GLY A 42 -1.50 4.20 -3.89
N PHE A 43 -1.32 4.66 -5.13
CA PHE A 43 -0.98 6.05 -5.42
C PHE A 43 -2.09 7.01 -4.99
N GLU A 44 -3.34 6.71 -5.36
CA GLU A 44 -4.50 7.53 -4.98
C GLU A 44 -4.70 7.55 -3.45
N THR A 45 -4.47 6.42 -2.78
CA THR A 45 -4.49 6.32 -1.32
C THR A 45 -3.43 7.24 -0.71
N ALA A 46 -2.18 7.15 -1.17
CA ALA A 46 -1.09 8.02 -0.70
C ALA A 46 -1.42 9.50 -0.91
N LYS A 47 -2.03 9.84 -2.05
CA LYS A 47 -2.47 11.21 -2.36
C LYS A 47 -3.50 11.74 -1.37
N VAL A 48 -4.52 10.94 -1.05
CA VAL A 48 -5.54 11.33 -0.06
C VAL A 48 -4.90 11.48 1.31
N LEU A 49 -4.10 10.51 1.77
CA LEU A 49 -3.42 10.58 3.07
C LEU A 49 -2.55 11.85 3.20
N LEU A 50 -1.78 12.18 2.16
CA LEU A 50 -1.00 13.42 2.12
C LEU A 50 -1.92 14.63 2.25
N ARG A 51 -2.99 14.74 1.44
CA ARG A 51 -3.93 15.88 1.52
C ARG A 51 -4.48 16.08 2.93
N HIS A 52 -4.65 15.00 3.69
CA HIS A 52 -5.09 15.00 5.08
C HIS A 52 -3.95 15.06 6.12
N ASN A 53 -2.77 15.54 5.72
CA ASN A 53 -1.60 15.83 6.58
C ASN A 53 -0.89 14.63 7.18
N ALA A 54 -1.22 13.40 6.78
CA ALA A 54 -0.46 12.22 7.23
C ALA A 54 1.00 12.31 6.77
N LYS A 55 1.90 11.72 7.58
CA LYS A 55 3.25 11.37 7.12
C LYS A 55 3.15 10.06 6.33
N VAL A 56 3.45 10.11 5.04
CA VAL A 56 3.18 8.99 4.12
C VAL A 56 4.47 8.39 3.58
N TYR A 57 4.64 7.09 3.81
CA TYR A 57 5.65 6.28 3.14
C TYR A 57 5.08 5.63 1.89
N VAL A 58 5.68 5.96 0.74
CA VAL A 58 5.45 5.31 -0.54
C VAL A 58 6.38 4.09 -0.60
N ALA A 59 5.85 2.92 -0.30
CA ALA A 59 6.63 1.68 -0.29
C ALA A 59 6.48 0.94 -1.63
N CYS A 60 7.58 0.74 -2.35
CA CYS A 60 7.54 0.08 -3.65
C CYS A 60 8.88 -0.56 -4.05
N ARG A 61 8.83 -1.53 -4.97
CA ARG A 61 10.01 -2.28 -5.42
C ARG A 61 10.95 -1.45 -6.31
N SER A 62 10.38 -0.63 -7.19
CA SER A 62 11.15 0.14 -8.18
C SER A 62 11.38 1.56 -7.69
N ILE A 63 12.62 1.87 -7.30
CA ILE A 63 13.02 3.20 -6.81
C ILE A 63 12.69 4.28 -7.85
N SER A 64 12.98 4.05 -9.13
CA SER A 64 12.70 5.02 -10.19
C SER A 64 11.21 5.34 -10.35
N LYS A 65 10.34 4.31 -10.31
CA LYS A 65 8.88 4.51 -10.32
C LYS A 65 8.39 5.18 -9.04
N GLY A 66 8.98 4.84 -7.90
CA GLY A 66 8.67 5.45 -6.61
C GLY A 66 9.01 6.94 -6.58
N GLU A 67 10.18 7.34 -7.07
CA GLU A 67 10.58 8.75 -7.18
C GLU A 67 9.67 9.53 -8.14
N ALA A 68 9.32 8.93 -9.28
CA ALA A 68 8.37 9.55 -10.21
C ALA A 68 7.00 9.79 -9.54
N ALA A 69 6.47 8.78 -8.84
CA ALA A 69 5.23 8.91 -8.08
C ALA A 69 5.33 9.98 -6.98
N ARG A 70 6.44 10.00 -6.23
CA ARG A 70 6.70 10.99 -5.18
C ARG A 70 6.71 12.42 -5.72
N ALA A 71 7.35 12.65 -6.88
CA ALA A 71 7.36 13.94 -7.54
C ALA A 71 5.95 14.37 -7.99
N THR A 72 5.16 13.45 -8.56
CA THR A 72 3.76 13.72 -8.92
C THR A 72 2.90 14.02 -7.70
N LEU A 73 3.02 13.23 -6.63
CA LEU A 73 2.30 13.47 -5.37
C LEU A 73 2.63 14.85 -4.79
N LYS A 74 3.91 15.23 -4.79
CA LYS A 74 4.34 16.56 -4.36
C LYS A 74 3.70 17.67 -5.18
N ASN A 75 3.66 17.51 -6.50
CA ASN A 75 3.02 18.49 -7.38
C ASN A 75 1.50 18.57 -7.14
N GLU A 76 0.81 17.43 -6.96
CA GLU A 76 -0.65 17.37 -6.81
C GLU A 76 -1.17 17.71 -5.41
N THR A 77 -0.32 17.68 -4.39
CA THR A 77 -0.71 17.87 -2.99
C THR A 77 0.03 19.00 -2.28
N GLY A 78 1.15 19.46 -2.83
CA GLY A 78 2.06 20.39 -2.16
C GLY A 78 2.83 19.78 -0.99
N LYS A 79 2.74 18.46 -0.78
CA LYS A 79 3.33 17.76 0.37
C LYS A 79 4.30 16.67 -0.05
N GLU A 80 5.30 16.43 0.78
CA GLU A 80 6.36 15.47 0.50
C GLU A 80 6.01 14.09 1.08
N ALA A 81 6.08 13.06 0.24
CA ALA A 81 6.07 11.68 0.71
C ALA A 81 7.50 11.15 0.92
N ILE A 82 7.64 10.08 1.68
CA ILE A 82 8.92 9.43 1.94
C ILE A 82 8.99 8.14 1.11
N LEU A 83 10.03 7.97 0.32
CA LEU A 83 10.22 6.75 -0.45
C LEU A 83 10.82 5.65 0.43
N LEU A 84 10.21 4.45 0.40
CA LEU A 84 10.74 3.26 1.06
C LEU A 84 10.88 2.12 0.04
N PRO A 85 12.10 1.71 -0.32
CA PRO A 85 12.29 0.53 -1.17
C PRO A 85 11.75 -0.73 -0.47
N LEU A 86 10.78 -1.41 -1.09
CA LEU A 86 10.15 -2.61 -0.55
C LEU A 86 9.74 -3.57 -1.68
N GLY A 87 10.37 -4.73 -1.74
CA GLY A 87 9.96 -5.86 -2.57
C GLY A 87 9.36 -6.97 -1.70
N LEU A 88 8.05 -7.20 -1.84
CA LEU A 88 7.34 -8.21 -1.04
C LEU A 88 7.71 -9.66 -1.38
N SER A 89 8.26 -9.89 -2.57
CA SER A 89 8.79 -11.18 -3.02
C SER A 89 10.17 -11.54 -2.44
N SER A 90 10.73 -10.71 -1.55
CA SER A 90 12.02 -10.99 -0.88
C SER A 90 11.93 -10.68 0.61
N LEU A 91 12.19 -11.69 1.44
CA LEU A 91 12.20 -11.53 2.90
C LEU A 91 13.31 -10.59 3.37
N ASP A 92 14.45 -10.58 2.69
CA ASP A 92 15.55 -9.67 3.00
C ASP A 92 15.18 -8.22 2.69
N SER A 93 14.48 -7.98 1.56
CA SER A 93 13.95 -6.65 1.25
C SER A 93 12.97 -6.17 2.31
N ILE A 94 12.07 -7.05 2.78
CA ILE A 94 11.12 -6.75 3.85
C ILE A 94 11.86 -6.36 5.14
N LYS A 95 12.86 -7.16 5.56
CA LYS A 95 13.64 -6.89 6.77
C LYS A 95 14.41 -5.56 6.69
N GLN A 96 15.01 -5.27 5.53
CA GLN A 96 15.72 -4.01 5.30
C GLN A 96 14.77 -2.81 5.37
N ALA A 97 13.60 -2.91 4.72
CA ALA A 97 12.59 -1.85 4.75
C ALA A 97 12.06 -1.61 6.18
N ALA A 98 11.81 -2.68 6.94
CA ALA A 98 11.38 -2.58 8.33
C ALA A 98 12.46 -1.95 9.23
N ALA A 99 13.73 -2.32 9.05
CA ALA A 99 14.85 -1.73 9.79
C ALA A 99 15.03 -0.24 9.46
N GLU A 100 14.92 0.13 8.18
CA GLU A 100 14.97 1.52 7.73
C GLU A 100 13.82 2.34 8.32
N PHE A 101 12.60 1.82 8.26
CA PHE A 101 11.43 2.47 8.84
C PHE A 101 11.60 2.70 10.35
N ARG A 102 12.00 1.67 11.11
CA ARG A 102 12.24 1.77 12.56
C ARG A 102 13.36 2.75 12.94
N ARG A 103 14.31 3.01 12.03
CA ARG A 103 15.35 4.03 12.27
C ARG A 103 14.78 5.44 12.17
N GLN A 104 13.75 5.64 11.36
CA GLN A 104 13.15 6.95 11.12
C GLN A 104 11.95 7.24 12.02
N GLU A 105 11.23 6.21 12.45
CA GLU A 105 9.95 6.33 13.13
C GLU A 105 9.88 5.46 14.38
N SER A 106 9.24 5.98 15.43
CA SER A 106 8.97 5.23 16.65
C SER A 106 7.68 4.41 16.59
N GLU A 107 6.75 4.76 15.69
CA GLU A 107 5.43 4.14 15.61
C GLU A 107 4.89 4.14 14.17
N LEU A 108 4.28 3.02 13.76
CA LEU A 108 3.45 2.94 12.56
C LEU A 108 1.99 2.92 12.95
N HIS A 109 1.21 3.89 12.47
CA HIS A 109 -0.20 4.01 12.83
C HIS A 109 -1.12 3.25 11.88
N VAL A 110 -0.81 3.29 10.58
CA VAL A 110 -1.63 2.63 9.55
C VAL A 110 -0.74 2.01 8.47
N LEU A 111 -0.99 0.74 8.16
CA LEU A 111 -0.38 0.01 7.06
C LEU A 111 -1.45 -0.32 6.01
N PHE A 112 -1.25 0.16 4.78
CA PHE A 112 -2.08 -0.18 3.63
C PHE A 112 -1.40 -1.27 2.80
N ASN A 113 -1.91 -2.48 2.95
CA ASN A 113 -1.53 -3.68 2.23
C ASN A 113 -2.14 -3.71 0.83
N ASN A 114 -1.62 -2.86 -0.06
CA ASN A 114 -2.19 -2.63 -1.39
C ASN A 114 -1.38 -3.28 -2.53
N ALA A 115 -0.07 -3.51 -2.36
CA ALA A 115 0.72 -4.16 -3.38
C ALA A 115 0.18 -5.56 -3.70
N GLY A 116 0.20 -5.93 -4.98
CA GLY A 116 -0.22 -7.25 -5.44
C GLY A 116 0.09 -7.39 -6.92
N VAL A 117 0.16 -8.64 -7.37
CA VAL A 117 0.36 -8.98 -8.78
C VAL A 117 -0.72 -9.96 -9.22
N MET A 118 -1.11 -9.90 -10.49
CA MET A 118 -2.15 -10.77 -11.01
C MET A 118 -1.68 -11.40 -12.32
N ALA A 119 -2.10 -12.64 -12.55
CA ALA A 119 -1.83 -13.38 -13.78
C ALA A 119 -0.33 -13.55 -14.06
N CYS A 120 0.47 -13.79 -13.01
CA CYS A 120 1.86 -14.19 -13.19
C CYS A 120 1.92 -15.61 -13.80
N PRO A 121 2.88 -15.90 -14.69
CA PRO A 121 3.10 -17.27 -15.15
C PRO A 121 3.43 -18.18 -13.97
N ASN A 122 2.83 -19.38 -13.89
CA ASN A 122 3.06 -20.34 -12.79
C ASN A 122 4.54 -20.78 -12.63
N ALA A 123 5.37 -20.56 -13.66
CA ALA A 123 6.80 -20.85 -13.62
C ALA A 123 7.64 -19.72 -12.99
N LEU A 124 7.02 -18.58 -12.67
CA LEU A 124 7.71 -17.43 -12.10
C LEU A 124 7.79 -17.58 -10.58
N LEU A 125 9.01 -17.82 -10.11
CA LEU A 125 9.31 -18.05 -8.70
C LEU A 125 10.04 -16.86 -8.07
N THR A 126 9.91 -16.71 -6.76
CA THR A 126 10.80 -15.85 -5.97
C THR A 126 12.23 -16.41 -5.95
N HIS A 127 13.17 -15.63 -5.44
CA HIS A 127 14.55 -16.10 -5.28
C HIS A 127 14.65 -17.36 -4.40
N GLU A 128 13.75 -17.49 -3.43
CA GLU A 128 13.64 -18.62 -2.52
C GLU A 128 12.87 -19.83 -3.11
N GLY A 129 12.42 -19.74 -4.37
CA GLY A 129 11.77 -20.83 -5.09
C GLY A 129 10.26 -20.97 -4.84
N TYR A 130 9.61 -19.98 -4.24
CA TYR A 130 8.16 -19.97 -4.03
C TYR A 130 7.42 -19.34 -5.21
N ASP A 131 6.14 -19.67 -5.39
CA ASP A 131 5.28 -19.02 -6.38
C ASP A 131 5.23 -17.50 -6.14
N LEU A 132 5.54 -16.71 -7.17
CA LEU A 132 5.65 -15.26 -7.04
C LEU A 132 4.32 -14.61 -6.63
N GLN A 133 3.23 -15.00 -7.28
CA GLN A 133 1.93 -14.39 -7.04
C GLN A 133 1.45 -14.68 -5.62
N PHE A 134 1.61 -15.93 -5.18
CA PHE A 134 1.31 -16.32 -3.82
C PHE A 134 2.11 -15.50 -2.80
N VAL A 135 3.43 -15.36 -2.98
CA VAL A 135 4.25 -14.61 -2.02
C VAL A 135 3.91 -13.13 -2.00
N GLU A 136 3.80 -12.46 -3.15
CA GLU A 136 3.53 -11.02 -3.16
C GLU A 136 2.15 -10.69 -2.57
N ASP A 137 1.12 -11.47 -2.92
CA ASP A 137 -0.24 -11.22 -2.43
C ASP A 137 -0.42 -11.63 -0.96
N VAL A 138 0.22 -12.71 -0.51
CA VAL A 138 0.16 -13.12 0.91
C VAL A 138 1.05 -12.26 1.78
N ALA A 139 2.23 -11.84 1.33
CA ALA A 139 3.07 -10.91 2.08
C ALA A 139 2.43 -9.52 2.15
N SER A 140 1.64 -9.14 1.14
CA SER A 140 0.76 -7.98 1.22
C SER A 140 -0.39 -8.24 2.20
N ALA A 141 -1.16 -9.32 2.07
CA ALA A 141 -2.33 -9.57 2.92
C ALA A 141 -2.01 -9.99 4.37
N GLY A 142 -0.76 -10.35 4.68
CA GLY A 142 -0.39 -11.10 5.86
C GLY A 142 0.37 -10.34 6.95
N PRO A 143 0.59 -10.99 8.11
CA PRO A 143 1.27 -10.40 9.25
C PRO A 143 2.78 -10.24 9.05
N SER A 144 3.40 -10.53 7.89
CA SER A 144 4.87 -10.46 7.78
C SER A 144 5.38 -9.03 7.99
N LEU A 145 4.88 -8.03 7.26
CA LEU A 145 5.28 -6.63 7.47
C LEU A 145 4.82 -6.11 8.83
N SER A 146 3.61 -6.48 9.25
CA SER A 146 3.01 -6.10 10.54
C SER A 146 3.83 -6.67 11.71
N SER A 147 4.08 -7.97 11.77
CA SER A 147 4.86 -8.65 12.80
C SER A 147 6.30 -8.15 12.89
N TYR A 148 6.96 -7.80 11.78
CA TYR A 148 8.28 -7.16 11.85
C TYR A 148 8.24 -5.72 12.39
N THR A 149 7.08 -5.07 12.38
CA THR A 149 6.87 -3.75 12.96
C THR A 149 6.37 -3.81 14.41
N TYR A 150 5.63 -4.86 14.80
CA TYR A 150 5.02 -5.03 16.12
C TYR A 150 5.82 -5.90 17.12
N HIS A 151 6.81 -6.69 16.68
CA HIS A 151 7.51 -7.65 17.57
C HIS A 151 9.05 -7.49 17.68
N LEU A 152 9.63 -6.29 17.48
CA LEU A 152 11.04 -5.99 17.83
C LEU A 152 11.29 -4.57 18.37
#